data_AF-A0A1V5YAG1-F1
#
_entry.id   AF-A0A1V5YAG1-F1
#
_cell.length_a   1.000
_cell.length_b   1.000
_cell.length_c   1.000
_cell.angle_alpha   90.00
_cell.angle_beta   90.00
_cell.angle_gamma   90.00
#
_symmetry.space_group_name_H-M   'P 1'
#
loop_
_entity.id
_entity.type
_entity.pdbx_description
1 polymer ?
#
loop_
_entity_poly.entity_id
_entity_poly.type
_entity_poly.pdbx_seq_one_letter_code
_entity_poly.pdbx_strand_id
1 'polypeptide(L)'
;MPRVMVKAVFDDIRFQCQRCGSCCHHKRPREFDDLIPAEQIKEFWEKSNLIYLTGKDVAAISRKTGKEAYEIVDTLYDYDGCYVKIKDQGSKVILDLPVMKSKEDATCIFYREGCSIYSVRPIACRLFPFRVEEESAANGDLLLKINYNPTCPGLGKGKPVDRRKLEKLVADQFLQRTEDIAPHIERLRSAGAISENSRVFRTLPGRVVKL
;
A
#
# COMPACT_ATOMS: atom_id res chain seq x y z
N MET A 1 7.23 -21.19 -10.52
CA MET A 1 6.79 -20.03 -9.72
C MET A 1 7.49 -18.80 -10.27
N PRO A 2 6.75 -17.71 -10.54
CA PRO A 2 7.37 -16.44 -10.93
C PRO A 2 8.30 -15.94 -9.84
N ARG A 3 9.46 -15.41 -10.23
CA ARG A 3 10.44 -14.84 -9.30
C ARG A 3 10.09 -13.38 -9.01
N VAL A 4 10.28 -12.97 -7.76
CA VAL A 4 10.17 -11.56 -7.35
C VAL A 4 11.57 -11.04 -7.09
N MET A 5 11.96 -10.02 -7.85
CA MET A 5 13.24 -9.33 -7.69
C MET A 5 12.99 -7.94 -7.13
N VAL A 6 13.84 -7.48 -6.22
CA VAL A 6 13.77 -6.13 -5.66
C VAL A 6 15.08 -5.42 -5.96
N LYS A 7 14.99 -4.19 -6.48
CA LYS A 7 16.18 -3.44 -6.87
C LYS A 7 16.03 -1.94 -6.62
N ALA A 8 16.96 -1.36 -5.86
CA ALA A 8 17.12 0.08 -5.79
C ALA A 8 17.74 0.64 -7.09
N VAL A 9 17.04 1.57 -7.74
CA VAL A 9 17.42 2.15 -9.04
C VAL A 9 17.81 3.62 -8.93
N PHE A 10 18.54 3.97 -7.89
CA PHE A 10 19.06 5.31 -7.65
C PHE A 10 20.54 5.27 -7.23
N ASP A 11 21.22 6.41 -7.37
CA ASP A 11 22.61 6.60 -6.94
C ASP A 11 22.75 6.64 -5.41
N ASP A 12 23.97 6.73 -4.89
CA ASP A 12 24.17 6.80 -3.45
C ASP A 12 23.62 8.12 -2.88
N ILE A 13 22.54 7.98 -2.11
CA ILE A 13 21.90 9.11 -1.43
C ILE A 13 21.97 8.96 0.08
N ARG A 14 21.88 10.10 0.75
CA ARG A 14 21.71 10.18 2.21
C ARG A 14 20.25 10.44 2.56
N PHE A 15 19.77 9.81 3.62
CA PHE A 15 18.43 10.05 4.11
C PHE A 15 18.33 10.00 5.64
N GLN A 16 17.58 10.95 6.18
CA GLN A 16 17.10 10.92 7.56
C GLN A 16 15.71 11.50 7.64
N CYS A 17 14.77 10.75 8.21
CA CYS A 17 13.43 11.25 8.50
C CYS A 17 13.49 12.44 9.47
N GLN A 18 13.02 13.61 9.03
CA GLN A 18 13.02 14.85 9.82
C GLN A 18 11.79 14.99 10.73
N ARG A 19 10.92 13.96 10.79
CA ARG A 19 9.64 13.98 11.52
C ARG A 19 8.72 15.16 11.15
N CYS A 20 8.90 15.74 9.96
CA CYS A 20 8.15 16.89 9.46
C CYS A 20 6.69 16.62 9.05
N GLY A 21 6.25 15.36 9.06
CA GLY A 21 4.88 15.01 8.68
C GLY A 21 4.60 14.90 7.18
N SER A 22 5.54 15.20 6.28
CA SER A 22 5.28 15.19 4.83
C SER A 22 4.74 13.85 4.26
N CYS A 23 5.00 12.72 4.92
CA CYS A 23 4.45 11.41 4.54
C CYS A 23 3.04 11.12 5.07
N CYS A 24 2.53 11.97 5.97
CA CYS A 24 1.26 11.80 6.65
C CYS A 24 0.10 12.52 5.95
N HIS A 25 0.23 12.85 4.66
CA HIS A 25 -0.80 13.51 3.86
C HIS A 25 -1.16 12.62 2.68
N HIS A 26 -2.38 12.07 2.68
CA HIS A 26 -2.83 11.19 1.62
C HIS A 26 -3.38 12.01 0.44
N LYS A 27 -3.22 11.47 -0.75
CA LYS A 27 -3.61 12.01 -2.04
C LYS A 27 -4.47 10.95 -2.70
N ARG A 28 -5.76 11.25 -2.79
CA ARG A 28 -6.80 10.45 -3.42
C ARG A 28 -7.25 11.18 -4.68
N PRO A 29 -6.70 10.83 -5.86
CA PRO A 29 -7.05 11.49 -7.11
C PRO A 29 -8.54 11.31 -7.42
N ARG A 30 -9.23 12.40 -7.77
CA ARG A 30 -10.68 12.40 -8.00
C ARG A 30 -11.05 11.93 -9.40
N GLU A 31 -10.10 11.93 -10.32
CA GLU A 31 -10.26 11.56 -11.72
C GLU A 31 -10.41 10.05 -11.96
N PHE A 32 -10.10 9.20 -10.97
CA PHE A 32 -10.27 7.76 -11.09
C PHE A 32 -11.66 7.30 -10.63
N ASP A 33 -12.08 6.10 -11.00
CA ASP A 33 -13.25 5.48 -10.38
C ASP A 33 -12.88 4.80 -9.05
N ASP A 34 -13.87 4.30 -8.31
CA ASP A 34 -13.62 3.58 -7.05
C ASP A 34 -12.97 2.21 -7.30
N LEU A 35 -13.24 1.61 -8.47
CA LEU A 35 -12.62 0.36 -8.92
C LEU A 35 -11.60 0.67 -10.02
N ILE A 36 -10.32 0.53 -9.70
CA ILE A 36 -9.21 0.79 -10.61
C ILE A 36 -8.87 -0.49 -11.37
N PRO A 37 -9.06 -0.54 -12.69
CA PRO A 37 -8.71 -1.72 -13.47
C PRO A 37 -7.19 -1.81 -13.67
N ALA A 38 -6.67 -3.01 -13.98
CA ALA A 38 -5.24 -3.29 -14.08
C ALA A 38 -4.48 -2.32 -15.01
N GLU A 39 -5.12 -1.87 -16.08
CA GLU A 39 -4.54 -1.00 -17.10
C GLU A 39 -4.28 0.43 -16.58
N GLN A 40 -4.97 0.86 -15.51
CA GLN A 40 -4.82 2.19 -14.90
C GLN A 40 -3.95 2.19 -13.64
N ILE A 41 -3.51 1.03 -13.15
CA ILE A 41 -2.80 0.91 -11.86
C ILE A 41 -1.52 1.73 -11.80
N LYS A 42 -0.76 1.76 -12.90
CA LYS A 42 0.48 2.53 -12.97
C LYS A 42 0.20 4.03 -12.76
N GLU A 43 -0.71 4.59 -13.53
CA GLU A 43 -1.08 6.00 -13.42
C GLU A 43 -1.67 6.33 -12.05
N PHE A 44 -2.50 5.42 -11.52
CA PHE A 44 -3.09 5.55 -10.19
C PHE A 44 -2.03 5.63 -9.08
N TRP A 45 -0.99 4.79 -9.12
CA TRP A 45 0.10 4.83 -8.15
C TRP A 45 1.00 6.06 -8.29
N GLU A 46 1.20 6.57 -9.50
CA GLU A 46 1.93 7.83 -9.73
C GLU A 46 1.18 9.04 -9.17
N LYS A 47 -0.16 9.04 -9.26
CA LYS A 47 -1.01 10.16 -8.87
C LYS A 47 -1.50 10.10 -7.43
N SER A 48 -1.46 8.95 -6.77
CA SER A 48 -1.84 8.76 -5.38
C SER A 48 -0.63 8.58 -4.46
N ASN A 49 -0.86 8.59 -3.15
CA ASN A 49 0.15 8.18 -2.16
C ASN A 49 -0.50 7.44 -0.99
N LEU A 50 -1.40 6.52 -1.33
CA LEU A 50 -2.09 5.70 -0.34
C LEU A 50 -1.10 4.80 0.40
N ILE A 51 -1.25 4.74 1.71
CA ILE A 51 -0.42 3.91 2.58
C ILE A 51 -1.14 2.59 2.80
N TYR A 52 -0.84 1.59 1.96
CA TYR A 52 -1.37 0.24 2.13
C TYR A 52 -0.79 -0.43 3.37
N LEU A 53 -1.66 -1.07 4.15
CA LEU A 53 -1.32 -1.76 5.39
C LEU A 53 -1.43 -3.27 5.20
N THR A 54 -0.57 -4.02 5.88
CA THR A 54 -0.71 -5.47 6.02
C THR A 54 -1.53 -5.80 7.27
N GLY A 55 -2.02 -7.04 7.38
CA GLY A 55 -2.64 -7.51 8.62
C GLY A 55 -1.72 -7.38 9.83
N LYS A 56 -0.40 -7.60 9.63
CA LYS A 56 0.63 -7.39 10.67
C LYS A 56 0.77 -5.92 11.07
N ASP A 57 0.71 -5.00 10.12
CA ASP A 57 0.74 -3.56 10.39
C ASP A 57 -0.49 -3.13 11.22
N VAL A 58 -1.69 -3.55 10.80
CA VAL A 58 -2.95 -3.23 11.51
C VAL A 58 -2.90 -3.78 12.94
N ALA A 59 -2.52 -5.04 13.13
CA ALA A 59 -2.42 -5.66 14.46
C ALA A 59 -1.41 -4.96 15.37
N ALA A 60 -0.27 -4.53 14.83
CA ALA A 60 0.74 -3.80 15.60
C ALA A 60 0.25 -2.41 16.04
N ILE A 61 -0.46 -1.69 15.16
CA ILE A 61 -1.06 -0.39 15.47
C ILE A 61 -2.18 -0.55 16.51
N SER A 62 -3.09 -1.51 16.33
CA SER A 62 -4.15 -1.81 17.30
C SER A 62 -3.57 -2.07 18.68
N ARG A 63 -2.56 -2.95 18.80
CA ARG A 63 -1.91 -3.26 20.09
C ARG A 63 -1.29 -2.02 20.74
N LYS A 64 -0.71 -1.11 19.95
CA LYS A 64 -0.06 0.11 20.48
C LYS A 64 -1.06 1.18 20.91
N THR A 65 -2.20 1.24 20.23
CA THR A 65 -3.14 2.38 20.33
C THR A 65 -4.44 2.05 21.04
N GLY A 66 -4.75 0.77 21.21
CA GLY A 66 -6.05 0.30 21.70
C GLY A 66 -7.19 0.47 20.70
N LYS A 67 -6.89 0.78 19.44
CA LYS A 67 -7.88 1.00 18.38
C LYS A 67 -8.27 -0.28 17.66
N GLU A 68 -9.53 -0.37 17.30
CA GLU A 68 -10.04 -1.42 16.44
C GLU A 68 -9.64 -1.19 14.98
N ALA A 69 -9.60 -2.27 14.19
CA ALA A 69 -9.09 -2.21 12.81
C ALA A 69 -9.84 -1.20 11.91
N TYR A 70 -11.18 -1.14 12.03
CA TYR A 70 -12.02 -0.19 11.26
C TYR A 70 -11.77 1.29 11.62
N GLU A 71 -11.19 1.54 12.79
CA GLU A 71 -10.76 2.89 13.18
C GLU A 71 -9.41 3.27 12.54
N ILE A 72 -8.63 2.29 12.10
CA ILE A 72 -7.25 2.46 11.61
C ILE A 72 -7.22 2.55 10.08
N VAL A 73 -8.11 1.82 9.41
CA VAL A 73 -8.07 1.63 7.96
C VAL A 73 -9.24 2.30 7.23
N ASP A 74 -8.99 2.67 5.98
CA ASP A 74 -10.03 2.88 4.97
C ASP A 74 -10.02 1.68 4.00
N THR A 75 -11.21 1.22 3.64
CA THR A 75 -11.50 0.26 2.58
C THR A 75 -12.70 0.76 1.77
N LEU A 76 -12.94 0.19 0.59
CA LEU A 76 -14.13 0.54 -0.21
C LEU A 76 -15.37 -0.21 0.30
N TYR A 77 -15.18 -1.43 0.79
CA TYR A 77 -16.21 -2.24 1.42
C TYR A 77 -15.96 -2.38 2.93
N ASP A 78 -16.94 -2.88 3.67
CA ASP A 78 -16.80 -3.11 5.11
C ASP A 78 -15.59 -4.02 5.41
N TYR A 79 -14.78 -3.57 6.36
CA TYR A 79 -13.56 -4.26 6.77
C TYR A 79 -13.92 -5.47 7.63
N ASP A 80 -13.90 -6.65 7.03
CA ASP A 80 -14.18 -7.96 7.63
C ASP A 80 -12.91 -8.83 7.73
N GLY A 81 -11.73 -8.26 7.47
CA GLY A 81 -10.47 -8.99 7.36
C GLY A 81 -10.30 -9.79 6.06
N CYS A 82 -11.27 -9.76 5.14
CA CYS A 82 -11.19 -10.35 3.81
C CYS A 82 -10.93 -9.27 2.75
N TYR A 83 -9.71 -9.26 2.20
CA TYR A 83 -9.25 -8.26 1.23
C TYR A 83 -9.68 -8.54 -0.21
N VAL A 84 -10.43 -9.62 -0.44
CA VAL A 84 -10.85 -10.06 -1.77
C VAL A 84 -12.37 -10.08 -1.81
N LYS A 85 -12.96 -9.27 -2.69
CA LYS A 85 -14.39 -9.26 -2.95
C LYS A 85 -14.67 -9.75 -4.37
N ILE A 86 -15.69 -10.58 -4.52
CA ILE A 86 -16.13 -11.08 -5.82
C ILE A 86 -17.44 -10.39 -6.19
N LYS A 87 -17.51 -9.86 -7.41
CA LYS A 87 -18.72 -9.22 -7.96
C LYS A 87 -19.01 -9.74 -9.36
N ASP A 88 -20.21 -9.43 -9.84
CA ASP A 88 -20.68 -9.73 -11.20
C ASP A 88 -20.48 -11.20 -11.58
N GLN A 89 -21.06 -12.08 -10.76
CA GLN A 89 -21.04 -13.54 -10.98
C GLN A 89 -19.62 -14.12 -11.17
N GLY A 90 -18.63 -13.58 -10.45
CA GLY A 90 -17.25 -14.06 -10.52
C GLY A 90 -16.40 -13.40 -11.60
N SER A 91 -16.95 -12.47 -12.39
CA SER A 91 -16.21 -11.76 -13.45
C SER A 91 -15.35 -10.62 -12.91
N LYS A 92 -15.62 -10.09 -11.70
CA LYS A 92 -14.79 -9.07 -11.05
C LYS A 92 -14.18 -9.59 -9.76
N VAL A 93 -12.85 -9.66 -9.73
CA VAL A 93 -12.05 -9.92 -8.52
C VAL A 93 -11.52 -8.59 -8.02
N ILE A 94 -12.03 -8.13 -6.88
CA ILE A 94 -11.68 -6.83 -6.32
C ILE A 94 -10.74 -7.04 -5.14
N LEU A 95 -9.57 -6.43 -5.21
CA LEU A 95 -8.57 -6.47 -4.17
C LEU A 95 -8.69 -5.18 -3.33
N ASP A 96 -9.59 -5.24 -2.35
CA ASP A 96 -9.91 -4.14 -1.43
C ASP A 96 -8.94 -4.13 -0.25
N LEU A 97 -7.70 -3.74 -0.55
CA LEU A 97 -6.62 -3.73 0.43
C LEU A 97 -6.80 -2.57 1.41
N PRO A 98 -6.60 -2.78 2.72
CA PRO A 98 -6.72 -1.71 3.70
C PRO A 98 -5.64 -0.65 3.46
N VAL A 99 -6.06 0.61 3.40
CA VAL A 99 -5.15 1.75 3.42
C VAL A 99 -5.25 2.47 4.76
N MET A 100 -4.21 3.15 5.18
CA MET A 100 -4.25 3.99 6.38
C MET A 100 -5.39 5.00 6.27
N LYS A 101 -6.18 5.10 7.33
CA LYS A 101 -7.27 6.07 7.42
C LYS A 101 -6.73 7.50 7.42
N SER A 102 -7.47 8.40 6.78
CA SER A 102 -7.22 9.83 6.87
C SER A 102 -8.40 10.57 7.49
N LYS A 103 -8.11 11.74 8.05
CA LYS A 103 -9.11 12.75 8.41
C LYS A 103 -9.66 13.42 7.15
N GLU A 104 -10.63 14.31 7.34
CA GLU A 104 -11.26 15.08 6.26
C GLU A 104 -10.27 15.96 5.47
N ASP A 105 -9.26 16.50 6.15
CA ASP A 105 -8.18 17.29 5.54
C ASP A 105 -7.12 16.44 4.82
N ALA A 106 -7.40 15.15 4.63
CA ALA A 106 -6.53 14.14 4.06
C ALA A 106 -5.24 13.86 4.85
N THR A 107 -5.07 14.41 6.06
CA THR A 107 -3.98 14.00 6.96
C THR A 107 -4.25 12.62 7.53
N CYS A 108 -3.20 11.84 7.77
CA CYS A 108 -3.27 10.58 8.48
C CYS A 108 -3.92 10.79 9.87
N ILE A 109 -4.79 9.87 10.29
CA ILE A 109 -5.45 9.94 11.60
C ILE A 109 -4.49 10.01 12.79
N PHE A 110 -3.26 9.53 12.62
CA PHE A 110 -2.22 9.55 13.66
C PHE A 110 -1.31 10.78 13.62
N TYR A 111 -1.55 11.73 12.71
CA TYR A 111 -0.78 12.96 12.62
C TYR A 111 -1.29 14.02 13.61
N ARG A 112 -0.41 14.48 14.50
CA ARG A 112 -0.60 15.58 15.46
C ARG A 112 0.71 16.38 15.54
N GLU A 113 1.00 17.18 14.50
CA GLU A 113 2.29 17.89 14.35
C GLU A 113 3.51 16.94 14.33
N GLY A 114 3.25 15.69 13.97
CA GLY A 114 4.17 14.56 14.08
C GLY A 114 3.38 13.26 14.05
N CYS A 115 4.05 12.16 13.71
CA CYS A 115 3.42 10.85 13.72
C CYS A 115 3.35 10.32 15.15
N SER A 116 2.14 10.26 15.74
CA SER A 116 1.94 9.76 17.11
C SER A 116 2.27 8.26 17.27
N ILE A 117 2.26 7.50 16.19
CA ILE A 117 2.63 6.08 16.16
C ILE A 117 4.05 5.83 15.61
N TYR A 118 4.97 6.80 15.73
CA TYR A 118 6.30 6.73 15.10
C TYR A 118 7.07 5.43 15.37
N SER A 119 6.94 4.88 16.58
CA SER A 119 7.61 3.66 17.04
C SER A 119 7.06 2.37 16.42
N VAL A 120 5.81 2.38 15.93
CA VAL A 120 5.12 1.22 15.33
C VAL A 120 4.67 1.52 13.90
N ARG A 121 5.40 2.40 13.20
CA ARG A 121 5.05 2.78 11.82
C ARG A 121 4.96 1.55 10.92
N PRO A 122 3.93 1.47 10.07
CA PRO A 122 3.80 0.38 9.13
C PRO A 122 4.98 0.37 8.16
N ILE A 123 5.22 -0.76 7.49
CA ILE A 123 6.34 -0.87 6.54
C ILE A 123 6.26 0.23 5.47
N ALA A 124 5.07 0.48 4.91
CA ALA A 124 4.83 1.55 3.94
C ALA A 124 5.32 2.94 4.43
N CYS A 125 5.03 3.30 5.69
CA CYS A 125 5.48 4.57 6.26
C CYS A 125 6.99 4.61 6.55
N ARG A 126 7.61 3.46 6.82
CA ARG A 126 9.07 3.34 7.01
C ARG A 126 9.82 3.45 5.69
N LEU A 127 9.18 3.05 4.59
CA LEU A 127 9.72 3.18 3.25
C LEU A 127 9.72 4.61 2.74
N PHE A 128 8.89 5.52 3.25
CA PHE A 128 8.95 6.92 2.79
C PHE A 128 10.35 7.54 3.05
N PRO A 129 10.99 8.21 2.06
CA PRO A 129 10.43 8.70 0.79
C PRO A 129 10.60 7.77 -0.41
N PHE A 130 11.05 6.53 -0.20
CA PHE A 130 11.20 5.54 -1.26
C PHE A 130 9.84 5.09 -1.80
N ARG A 131 9.75 4.97 -3.12
CA ARG A 131 8.57 4.52 -3.88
C ARG A 131 8.91 3.22 -4.58
N VAL A 132 7.95 2.31 -4.64
CA VAL A 132 8.11 1.01 -5.29
C VAL A 132 7.24 0.99 -6.53
N GLU A 133 7.86 0.78 -7.69
CA GLU A 133 7.20 0.57 -8.97
C GLU A 133 7.27 -0.93 -9.29
N GLU A 134 6.14 -1.50 -9.69
CA GLU A 134 6.04 -2.92 -10.05
C GLU A 134 6.07 -3.07 -11.57
N GLU A 135 6.97 -3.92 -12.07
CA GLU A 135 7.10 -4.24 -13.49
C GLU A 135 7.04 -5.75 -13.69
N SER A 136 6.02 -6.20 -14.43
CA SER A 136 5.85 -7.61 -14.78
C SER A 136 6.58 -7.94 -16.08
N ALA A 137 7.44 -8.95 -16.06
CA ALA A 137 8.07 -9.49 -17.24
C ALA A 137 7.12 -10.45 -17.99
N ALA A 138 7.38 -10.66 -19.29
CA ALA A 138 6.57 -11.55 -20.14
C ALA A 138 6.54 -13.01 -19.65
N ASN A 139 7.55 -13.44 -18.90
CA ASN A 139 7.63 -14.77 -18.29
C ASN A 139 6.90 -14.87 -16.93
N GLY A 140 6.24 -13.79 -16.49
CA GLY A 140 5.52 -13.70 -15.23
C GLY A 140 6.38 -13.27 -14.03
N ASP A 141 7.69 -13.10 -14.19
CA ASP A 141 8.55 -12.57 -13.12
C ASP A 141 8.16 -11.13 -12.79
N LEU A 142 8.34 -10.74 -11.52
CA LEU A 142 8.01 -9.40 -11.03
C LEU A 142 9.29 -8.68 -10.57
N LEU A 143 9.51 -7.48 -11.09
CA LEU A 143 10.57 -6.59 -10.65
C LEU A 143 9.97 -5.41 -9.86
N LEU A 144 10.38 -5.29 -8.60
CA LEU A 144 10.07 -4.18 -7.71
C LEU A 144 11.21 -3.17 -7.75
N LYS A 145 11.05 -2.12 -8.56
CA LYS A 145 12.02 -1.02 -8.67
C LYS A 145 11.78 -0.02 -7.56
N ILE A 146 12.82 0.27 -6.80
CA ILE A 146 12.78 1.26 -5.72
C ILE A 146 13.37 2.57 -6.23
N ASN A 147 12.55 3.61 -6.26
CA ASN A 147 12.94 5.00 -6.50
C ASN A 147 12.63 5.84 -5.24
N TYR A 148 12.70 7.17 -5.30
CA TYR A 148 12.39 8.04 -4.17
C TYR A 148 11.68 9.33 -4.60
N ASN A 149 10.97 9.95 -3.66
CA ASN A 149 10.40 11.28 -3.85
C ASN A 149 11.48 12.36 -3.61
N PRO A 150 11.98 13.05 -4.66
CA PRO A 150 13.09 14.01 -4.53
C PRO A 150 12.75 15.25 -3.72
N THR A 151 11.46 15.52 -3.50
CA THR A 151 10.99 16.68 -2.72
C THR A 151 10.99 16.45 -1.22
N CYS A 152 11.40 15.27 -0.75
CA CYS A 152 11.40 14.96 0.69
C CYS A 152 12.45 15.81 1.44
N PRO A 153 12.07 16.53 2.52
CA PRO A 153 13.01 17.34 3.32
C PRO A 153 14.14 16.55 3.99
N GLY A 154 14.00 15.22 4.09
CA GLY A 154 15.00 14.34 4.67
C GLY A 154 16.10 13.88 3.73
N LEU A 155 15.99 14.15 2.43
CA LEU A 155 17.01 13.80 1.45
C LEU A 155 18.27 14.65 1.62
N GLY A 156 19.43 14.04 1.38
CA GLY A 156 20.74 14.66 1.60
C GLY A 156 21.14 14.78 3.08
N LYS A 157 20.25 14.42 4.02
CA LYS A 157 20.50 14.47 5.46
C LYS A 157 20.90 13.10 6.00
N GLY A 158 21.64 13.08 7.10
CA GLY A 158 21.98 11.86 7.83
C GLY A 158 22.93 10.90 7.11
N LYS A 159 22.67 9.60 7.25
CA LYS A 159 23.55 8.52 6.80
C LYS A 159 23.24 8.10 5.36
N PRO A 160 24.23 7.55 4.63
CA PRO A 160 23.98 6.84 3.38
C PRO A 160 22.89 5.77 3.55
N VAL A 161 22.03 5.65 2.56
CA VAL A 161 20.96 4.65 2.54
C VAL A 161 21.55 3.26 2.36
N ASP A 162 21.25 2.36 3.30
CA ASP A 162 21.57 0.95 3.15
C ASP A 162 20.58 0.30 2.17
N ARG A 163 21.03 0.11 0.92
CA ARG A 163 20.23 -0.46 -0.17
C ARG A 163 19.73 -1.87 0.16
N ARG A 164 20.57 -2.72 0.77
CA ARG A 164 20.19 -4.11 1.11
C ARG A 164 19.09 -4.12 2.15
N LYS A 165 19.20 -3.26 3.17
CA LYS A 165 18.16 -3.12 4.19
C LYS A 165 16.85 -2.58 3.61
N LEU A 166 16.94 -1.63 2.67
CA LEU A 166 15.78 -1.07 1.99
C LEU A 166 15.08 -2.11 1.10
N GLU A 167 15.84 -2.83 0.28
CA GLU A 167 15.35 -3.91 -0.58
C GLU A 167 14.69 -5.02 0.23
N LYS A 168 15.31 -5.42 1.36
CA LYS A 168 14.69 -6.37 2.29
C LYS A 168 13.36 -5.86 2.83
N LEU A 169 13.27 -4.58 3.21
CA LEU A 169 12.04 -4.01 3.74
C LEU A 169 10.91 -4.01 2.70
N VAL A 170 11.23 -3.75 1.43
CA VAL A 170 10.26 -3.86 0.32
C VAL A 170 9.85 -5.31 0.07
N ALA A 171 10.80 -6.25 0.06
CA ALA A 171 10.50 -7.67 -0.08
C ALA A 171 9.60 -8.18 1.05
N ASP A 172 9.89 -7.81 2.30
CA ASP A 172 9.09 -8.17 3.47
C ASP A 172 7.66 -7.61 3.34
N GLN A 173 7.50 -6.37 2.88
CA GLN A 173 6.18 -5.78 2.65
C GLN A 173 5.39 -6.54 1.57
N PHE A 174 6.04 -6.83 0.45
CA PHE A 174 5.43 -7.53 -0.67
C PHE A 174 4.97 -8.94 -0.26
N LEU A 175 5.84 -9.68 0.46
CA LEU A 175 5.53 -11.01 0.96
C LEU A 175 4.33 -10.99 1.90
N GLN A 176 4.32 -10.07 2.88
CA GLN A 176 3.21 -9.95 3.81
C GLN A 176 1.88 -9.63 3.12
N ARG A 177 1.88 -8.72 2.14
CA ARG A 177 0.67 -8.43 1.35
C ARG A 177 0.20 -9.65 0.54
N THR A 178 1.14 -10.46 0.07
CA THR A 178 0.81 -11.70 -0.65
C THR A 178 0.22 -12.74 0.29
N GLU A 179 0.80 -12.93 1.48
CA GLU A 179 0.27 -13.80 2.55
C GLU A 179 -1.16 -13.40 2.95
N ASP A 180 -1.43 -12.10 2.97
CA ASP A 180 -2.73 -11.50 3.28
C ASP A 180 -3.80 -11.76 2.20
N ILE A 181 -3.41 -11.99 0.94
CA ILE A 181 -4.35 -12.09 -0.21
C ILE A 181 -4.49 -13.52 -0.71
N ALA A 182 -3.37 -14.23 -0.88
CA ALA A 182 -3.31 -15.51 -1.58
C ALA A 182 -4.27 -16.57 -1.00
N PRO A 183 -4.39 -16.76 0.32
CA PRO A 183 -5.33 -17.74 0.89
C PRO A 183 -6.79 -17.43 0.58
N HIS A 184 -7.15 -16.15 0.41
CA HIS A 184 -8.51 -15.75 0.06
C HIS A 184 -8.81 -16.04 -1.42
N ILE A 185 -7.87 -15.71 -2.30
CA ILE A 185 -7.99 -16.01 -3.74
C ILE A 185 -8.10 -17.51 -3.97
N GLU A 186 -7.22 -18.30 -3.34
CA GLU A 186 -7.21 -19.75 -3.54
C GLU A 186 -8.54 -20.38 -3.09
N ARG A 187 -9.01 -20.03 -1.89
CA ARG A 187 -10.31 -20.50 -1.37
C ARG A 187 -11.47 -20.16 -2.32
N LEU A 188 -11.49 -18.95 -2.87
CA LEU A 188 -12.54 -18.51 -3.79
C LEU A 188 -12.45 -19.21 -5.15
N ARG A 189 -11.24 -19.49 -5.64
CA ARG A 189 -11.03 -20.30 -6.85
C ARG A 189 -11.49 -21.73 -6.65
N SER A 190 -11.08 -22.39 -5.56
CA SER A 190 -11.49 -23.77 -5.27
C SER A 190 -13.00 -23.91 -5.09
N ALA A 191 -13.68 -22.87 -4.62
CA ALA A 191 -15.14 -22.82 -4.51
C ALA A 191 -15.87 -22.50 -5.83
N GLY A 192 -15.16 -22.30 -6.95
CA GLY A 192 -15.75 -21.93 -8.24
C GLY A 192 -16.34 -20.52 -8.28
N ALA A 193 -16.00 -19.65 -7.33
CA ALA A 193 -16.54 -18.30 -7.24
C ALA A 193 -15.87 -17.32 -8.22
N ILE A 194 -14.69 -17.66 -8.75
CA ILE A 194 -13.93 -16.82 -9.69
C ILE A 194 -14.05 -17.41 -11.10
N SER A 195 -14.58 -16.64 -12.03
CA SER A 195 -14.67 -17.03 -13.44
C SER A 195 -13.29 -17.06 -14.13
N GLU A 196 -13.15 -17.87 -15.17
CA GLU A 196 -11.91 -17.99 -15.96
C GLU A 196 -11.48 -16.66 -16.57
N ASN A 197 -12.44 -15.87 -17.07
CA ASN A 197 -12.20 -14.55 -17.68
C ASN A 197 -12.33 -13.39 -16.69
N SER A 198 -12.12 -13.67 -15.41
CA SER A 198 -12.22 -12.65 -14.37
C SER A 198 -11.19 -11.54 -14.56
N ARG A 199 -11.62 -10.31 -14.30
CA ARG A 199 -10.77 -9.11 -14.29
C ARG A 199 -10.46 -8.71 -12.86
N VAL A 200 -9.21 -8.32 -12.62
CA VAL A 200 -8.73 -7.89 -11.30
C VAL A 200 -8.80 -6.37 -11.20
N PHE A 201 -9.35 -5.88 -10.08
CA PHE A 201 -9.45 -4.46 -9.77
C PHE A 201 -8.76 -4.16 -8.44
N ARG A 202 -8.15 -2.98 -8.32
CA ARG A 202 -7.82 -2.35 -7.03
C ARG A 202 -8.94 -1.40 -6.62
N THR A 203 -8.94 -0.97 -5.36
CA THR A 203 -9.90 0.00 -4.86
C THR A 203 -9.26 1.36 -4.61
N LEU A 204 -10.06 2.42 -4.73
CA LEU A 204 -9.76 3.75 -4.23
C LEU A 204 -10.63 4.06 -2.99
N PRO A 205 -10.19 3.65 -1.80
CA PRO A 205 -10.97 3.82 -0.57
C PRO A 205 -10.82 5.22 0.05
N GLY A 206 -11.71 5.55 0.98
CA GLY A 206 -11.60 6.77 1.81
C GLY A 206 -11.83 8.07 1.04
N ARG A 207 -12.62 8.03 -0.04
CA ARG A 207 -13.16 9.24 -0.63
C ARG A 207 -14.10 9.89 0.37
N VAL A 208 -13.75 11.10 0.81
CA VAL A 208 -14.71 11.96 1.51
C VAL A 208 -15.74 12.35 0.45
N VAL A 209 -16.89 11.68 0.47
CA VAL A 209 -18.05 12.13 -0.30
C VAL A 209 -18.43 13.48 0.30
N LYS A 210 -18.10 14.57 -0.40
CA LYS A 210 -18.81 15.82 -0.13
C LYS A 210 -20.22 15.59 -0.65
N LEU A 211 -21.15 15.35 0.29
CA LEU A 211 -22.58 15.52 0.05
C LEU A 211 -22.85 16.94 -0.45
#